data_AF-A0A0N4THE6-F1
#
_entry.id   AF-A0A0N4THE6-F1
#
_cell.length_a   1.000
_cell.length_b   1.000
_cell.length_c   1.000
_cell.angle_alpha   90.00
_cell.angle_beta   90.00
_cell.angle_gamma   90.00
#
_symmetry.space_group_name_H-M   'P 1'
#
loop_
_entity.id
_entity.type
_entity.pdbx_description
1 polymer ?
#
loop_
_entity_poly.entity_id
_entity_poly.type
_entity_poly.pdbx_seq_one_letter_code
_entity_poly.pdbx_strand_id
1 'polypeptide(L)'
;CRDRPRITSATIDLSYLRTLPHGTLGKEYSIFLEKLNTTPDDRPTVKFIDDDDLVYVMQRYRETHDFNHLILQMKTTLLDEIAVKCFEGIQLGLPMCILGGVFGGLKLEPK
;
A
#
# COMPACT_ATOMS: atom_id res chain seq x y z
N CYS A 1 -17.42 -15.13 0.22
CA CYS A 1 -16.38 -14.73 1.20
C CYS A 1 -17.00 -13.83 2.26
N ARG A 2 -17.03 -14.25 3.53
CA ARG A 2 -18.03 -13.72 4.47
C ARG A 2 -17.63 -12.47 5.26
N ASP A 3 -16.33 -12.25 5.54
CA ASP A 3 -15.93 -11.24 6.54
C ASP A 3 -15.35 -9.93 5.98
N ARG A 4 -14.91 -9.89 4.71
CA ARG A 4 -14.38 -8.70 4.00
C ARG A 4 -13.58 -7.71 4.89
N PRO A 5 -12.50 -8.15 5.57
CA PRO A 5 -11.77 -7.32 6.54
C PRO A 5 -11.12 -6.09 5.89
N ARG A 6 -11.10 -4.98 6.62
CA ARG A 6 -10.58 -3.69 6.18
C ARG A 6 -9.49 -3.20 7.12
N ILE A 7 -8.57 -2.41 6.58
CA ILE A 7 -7.49 -1.78 7.33
C ILE A 7 -7.84 -0.31 7.51
N THR A 8 -8.39 0.01 8.67
CA THR A 8 -8.78 1.36 9.09
C THR A 8 -8.35 1.60 10.53
N SER A 9 -8.33 2.87 10.97
CA SER A 9 -8.02 3.21 12.37
C SER A 9 -9.05 2.64 13.37
N ALA A 10 -10.24 2.22 12.90
CA ALA A 10 -11.23 1.53 13.73
C ALA A 10 -10.87 0.04 13.95
N THR A 11 -10.18 -0.57 12.99
CA THR A 11 -9.78 -1.99 13.05
C THR A 11 -8.39 -2.20 13.64
N ILE A 12 -7.55 -1.15 13.66
CA ILE A 12 -6.16 -1.21 14.09
C ILE A 12 -5.91 -0.12 15.12
N ASP A 13 -5.46 -0.52 16.31
CA ASP A 13 -5.01 0.42 17.33
C ASP A 13 -3.55 0.83 17.09
N LEU A 14 -3.35 1.98 16.43
CA LEU A 14 -2.03 2.56 16.19
C LEU A 14 -1.27 2.85 17.48
N SER A 15 -1.95 3.17 18.58
CA SER A 15 -1.32 3.43 19.87
C SER A 15 -0.71 2.15 20.43
N TYR A 16 -1.43 1.02 20.33
CA TYR A 16 -0.90 -0.29 20.68
C TYR A 16 0.27 -0.68 19.76
N LEU A 17 0.16 -0.51 18.45
CA LEU A 17 1.23 -0.88 17.50
C LEU A 17 2.55 -0.16 17.79
N ARG A 18 2.50 1.09 18.27
CA ARG A 18 3.69 1.84 18.70
C ARG A 18 4.40 1.23 19.90
N THR A 19 3.70 0.48 20.74
CA THR A 19 4.29 -0.16 21.94
C THR A 19 5.03 -1.45 21.61
N LEU A 20 4.82 -2.01 20.40
CA LEU A 20 5.43 -3.27 20.01
C LEU A 20 6.96 -3.16 19.83
N PRO A 21 7.70 -4.28 20.02
CA PRO A 21 9.13 -4.31 19.76
C PRO A 21 9.48 -4.02 18.30
N HIS A 22 10.66 -3.43 18.08
CA HIS A 22 11.24 -3.24 16.75
C HIS A 22 11.39 -4.57 15.99
N GLY A 23 11.21 -4.53 14.67
CA GLY A 23 11.23 -5.72 13.81
C GLY A 23 9.90 -6.48 13.76
N THR A 24 8.90 -6.10 14.56
CA THR A 24 7.52 -6.57 14.36
C THR A 24 6.85 -5.78 13.24
N LEU A 25 5.98 -6.42 12.46
CA LEU A 25 5.24 -5.76 11.37
C LEU A 25 4.44 -4.55 11.88
N GLY A 26 3.80 -4.68 13.04
CA GLY A 26 3.01 -3.61 13.65
C GLY A 26 3.84 -2.38 14.01
N LYS A 27 5.02 -2.59 14.63
CA LYS A 27 5.93 -1.50 14.99
C LYS A 27 6.45 -0.80 13.74
N GLU A 28 6.93 -1.55 12.75
CA GLU A 28 7.43 -0.96 11.50
C GLU A 28 6.33 -0.23 10.73
N TYR A 29 5.09 -0.73 10.73
CA TYR A 29 3.95 -0.03 10.13
C TYR A 29 3.65 1.30 10.81
N SER A 30 3.66 1.34 12.14
CA SER A 30 3.46 2.59 12.87
C SER A 30 4.54 3.63 12.55
N ILE A 31 5.81 3.19 12.45
CA ILE A 31 6.94 4.05 12.09
C ILE A 31 6.81 4.56 10.65
N PHE A 32 6.35 3.72 9.72
CA PHE A 32 6.13 4.11 8.33
C PHE A 32 5.04 5.17 8.19
N LEU A 33 3.89 4.97 8.85
CA LEU A 33 2.80 5.95 8.88
C LEU A 33 3.24 7.28 9.48
N GLU A 34 4.00 7.25 10.58
CA GLU A 34 4.56 8.45 11.22
C GLU A 34 5.54 9.20 10.30
N LYS A 35 6.42 8.49 9.59
CA LYS A 35 7.36 9.10 8.64
C LYS A 35 6.66 9.81 7.49
N LEU A 36 5.53 9.29 7.04
CA LEU A 36 4.73 9.87 5.97
C LEU A 36 3.69 10.89 6.47
N ASN A 37 3.55 11.06 7.78
CA ASN A 37 2.49 11.87 8.42
C ASN A 37 1.09 11.52 7.88
N THR A 38 0.83 10.23 7.70
CA THR A 38 -0.43 9.73 7.14
C THR A 38 -1.09 8.72 8.07
N THR A 39 -2.38 8.50 7.87
CA THR A 39 -3.19 7.52 8.59
C THR A 39 -3.72 6.45 7.63
N PRO A 40 -4.06 5.24 8.12
CA PRO A 40 -4.67 4.20 7.29
C PRO A 40 -5.97 4.66 6.58
N ASP A 41 -6.69 5.62 7.19
CA ASP A 41 -7.96 6.13 6.68
C ASP A 41 -7.79 7.15 5.54
N ASP A 42 -6.58 7.68 5.33
CA ASP A 42 -6.30 8.65 4.26
C ASP A 42 -6.41 8.00 2.87
N ARG A 43 -6.51 6.66 2.79
CA ARG A 43 -6.69 5.93 1.53
C ARG A 43 -8.14 6.10 1.02
N PRO A 44 -8.36 6.85 -0.07
CA PRO A 44 -9.71 7.14 -0.53
C PRO A 44 -10.40 5.86 -1.00
N THR A 45 -11.68 5.74 -0.63
CA THR A 45 -12.52 4.63 -1.06
C THR A 45 -12.55 4.54 -2.59
N VAL A 46 -12.41 3.32 -3.12
CA VAL A 46 -12.60 3.05 -4.55
C VAL A 46 -14.02 3.45 -4.95
N LYS A 47 -14.11 4.25 -6.01
CA LYS A 47 -15.35 4.73 -6.62
C LYS A 47 -15.37 4.31 -8.09
N PHE A 48 -16.55 4.33 -8.71
CA PHE A 48 -16.74 4.08 -10.15
C PHE A 48 -16.50 2.62 -10.59
N ILE A 49 -16.82 1.66 -9.72
CA ILE A 49 -16.88 0.24 -10.06
C ILE A 49 -18.27 -0.25 -9.63
N ASP A 50 -18.99 -0.91 -10.54
CA ASP A 50 -20.36 -1.36 -10.30
C ASP A 50 -20.45 -2.70 -9.56
N ASP A 51 -19.35 -3.46 -9.55
CA ASP A 51 -19.24 -4.74 -8.86
C ASP A 51 -18.68 -4.56 -7.45
N ASP A 52 -19.50 -4.84 -6.43
CA ASP A 52 -19.15 -4.74 -5.01
C ASP A 52 -17.96 -5.61 -4.60
N ASP A 53 -17.82 -6.80 -5.19
CA ASP A 53 -16.67 -7.69 -4.92
C ASP A 53 -15.40 -7.07 -5.48
N LEU A 54 -15.47 -6.49 -6.69
CA LEU A 54 -14.33 -5.81 -7.30
C LEU A 54 -13.96 -4.51 -6.57
N VAL A 55 -14.94 -3.74 -6.10
CA VAL A 55 -14.71 -2.58 -5.22
C VAL A 55 -13.90 -3.00 -4.01
N TYR A 56 -14.31 -4.09 -3.34
CA TYR A 56 -13.60 -4.61 -2.19
C TYR A 56 -12.18 -5.07 -2.53
N VAL A 57 -11.98 -5.79 -3.64
CA VAL A 57 -10.65 -6.27 -4.08
C VAL A 57 -9.72 -5.09 -4.34
N MET A 58 -10.18 -4.09 -5.09
CA MET A 58 -9.36 -2.91 -5.43
C MET A 58 -9.04 -2.06 -4.21
N GLN A 59 -9.98 -1.99 -3.27
CA GLN A 59 -9.78 -1.28 -2.02
C GLN A 59 -8.79 -2.01 -1.11
N ARG A 60 -8.90 -3.34 -1.02
CA ARG A 60 -7.96 -4.17 -0.26
C ARG A 60 -6.55 -4.07 -0.84
N TYR A 61 -6.43 -4.04 -2.17
CA TYR A 61 -5.16 -3.81 -2.85
C TYR A 61 -4.51 -2.49 -2.41
N ARG A 62 -5.26 -1.37 -2.40
CA ARG A 62 -4.77 -0.06 -1.94
C ARG A 62 -4.30 -0.08 -0.49
N GLU A 63 -5.01 -0.80 0.36
CA GLU A 63 -4.67 -0.93 1.78
C GLU A 63 -3.42 -1.80 2.01
N THR A 64 -3.22 -2.86 1.20
CA THR A 64 -2.02 -3.72 1.31
C THR A 64 -0.76 -3.12 0.69
N HIS A 65 -0.90 -2.16 -0.22
CA HIS A 65 0.23 -1.53 -0.90
C HIS A 65 1.25 -0.94 0.09
N ASP A 66 0.78 -0.29 1.16
CA ASP A 66 1.63 0.25 2.22
C ASP A 66 2.43 -0.86 2.93
N PHE A 67 1.89 -2.07 3.04
CA PHE A 67 2.61 -3.22 3.57
C PHE A 67 3.65 -3.76 2.61
N ASN A 68 3.43 -3.67 1.29
CA ASN A 68 4.45 -4.05 0.31
C ASN A 68 5.69 -3.17 0.44
N HIS A 69 5.51 -1.86 0.68
CA HIS A 69 6.61 -0.95 1.02
C HIS A 69 7.37 -1.40 2.26
N LEU A 70 6.68 -1.79 3.33
CA LEU A 70 7.31 -2.31 4.55
C LEU A 70 8.12 -3.58 4.32
N ILE A 71 7.50 -4.58 3.68
CA ILE A 71 8.08 -5.91 3.49
C ILE A 71 9.31 -5.83 2.59
N LEU A 72 9.24 -5.01 1.54
CA LEU A 72 10.34 -4.79 0.61
C LEU A 72 11.37 -3.77 1.12
N GLN A 73 11.11 -3.14 2.28
CA GLN A 73 11.92 -2.04 2.86
C GLN A 73 12.14 -0.87 1.88
N MET A 74 11.16 -0.62 1.02
CA MET A 74 11.18 0.39 -0.03
C MET A 74 10.54 1.69 0.48
N LYS A 75 11.18 2.84 0.25
CA LYS A 75 10.59 4.14 0.61
C LYS A 75 9.55 4.56 -0.45
N THR A 76 8.89 5.69 -0.23
CA THR A 76 7.97 6.30 -1.20
C THR A 76 8.70 7.24 -2.16
N THR A 77 9.91 6.87 -2.59
CA THR A 77 10.63 7.62 -3.64
C THR A 77 10.18 7.12 -5.01
N LEU A 78 10.33 7.93 -6.07
CA LEU A 78 9.84 7.55 -7.41
C LEU A 78 10.42 6.19 -7.88
N LEU A 79 11.71 5.94 -7.67
CA LEU A 79 12.37 4.69 -8.02
C LEU A 79 11.84 3.49 -7.22
N ASP A 80 11.69 3.68 -5.91
CA ASP A 80 11.23 2.64 -5.01
C ASP A 80 9.75 2.29 -5.28
N GLU A 81 8.92 3.30 -5.57
CA GLU A 81 7.52 3.15 -6.00
C GLU A 81 7.39 2.36 -7.30
N ILE A 82 8.29 2.59 -8.27
CA ILE A 82 8.34 1.81 -9.51
C ILE A 82 8.67 0.35 -9.20
N ALA A 83 9.62 0.09 -8.32
CA ALA A 83 9.99 -1.28 -7.92
C ALA A 83 8.82 -2.00 -7.23
N VAL A 84 8.14 -1.34 -6.30
CA VAL A 84 6.95 -1.89 -5.63
C VAL A 84 5.82 -2.15 -6.64
N LYS A 85 5.58 -1.24 -7.59
CA LYS A 85 4.59 -1.46 -8.66
C LYS A 85 4.96 -2.58 -9.60
N CYS A 86 6.23 -2.77 -9.93
CA CYS A 86 6.66 -3.94 -10.71
C CYS A 86 6.37 -5.23 -9.95
N PHE A 87 6.67 -5.28 -8.66
CA PHE A 87 6.35 -6.41 -7.80
C PHE A 87 4.84 -6.70 -7.76
N GLU A 88 4.02 -5.67 -7.54
CA GLU A 88 2.55 -5.78 -7.55
C GLU A 88 2.00 -6.17 -8.92
N GLY A 89 2.59 -5.66 -10.00
CA GLY A 89 2.23 -5.99 -11.37
C GLY A 89 2.47 -7.45 -11.70
N ILE A 90 3.57 -8.03 -11.21
CA ILE A 90 3.87 -9.46 -11.37
C ILE A 90 2.87 -10.32 -10.56
N GLN A 91 2.52 -9.91 -9.34
CA GLN A 91 1.64 -10.72 -8.47
C GLN A 91 0.16 -10.61 -8.81
N LEU A 92 -0.32 -9.39 -9.12
CA LEU A 92 -1.75 -9.09 -9.27
C LEU A 92 -2.17 -8.91 -10.73
N GLY A 93 -1.22 -8.73 -11.66
CA GLY A 93 -1.51 -8.51 -13.07
C GLY A 93 -2.26 -7.21 -13.37
N LEU A 94 -2.29 -6.25 -12.42
CA LEU A 94 -3.07 -5.04 -12.56
C LEU A 94 -2.45 -4.09 -13.61
N PRO A 95 -3.20 -3.64 -14.63
CA PRO A 95 -2.68 -2.78 -15.71
C PRO A 95 -2.04 -1.48 -15.20
N MET A 96 -2.59 -0.91 -14.12
CA MET A 96 -2.08 0.31 -13.49
C MET A 96 -0.68 0.16 -12.88
N CYS A 97 -0.32 -1.04 -12.44
CA CYS A 97 1.01 -1.34 -11.91
C CYS A 97 2.05 -1.37 -13.02
N ILE A 98 1.71 -2.00 -14.15
CA ILE A 98 2.55 -2.09 -15.35
C ILE A 98 2.74 -0.70 -15.96
N LEU A 99 1.66 0.07 -16.13
CA LEU A 99 1.73 1.44 -16.62
C LEU A 99 2.52 2.36 -15.67
N GLY A 100 2.33 2.21 -14.36
CA GLY A 100 3.09 2.97 -13.36
C GLY A 100 4.59 2.68 -13.38
N GLY A 101 4.97 1.41 -13.58
CA GLY A 101 6.39 1.02 -13.70
C GLY A 101 7.02 1.54 -14.99
N VAL A 102 6.32 1.44 -16.12
CA VAL A 102 6.80 1.90 -17.43
C VAL A 102 6.90 3.43 -17.50
N PHE A 103 5.83 4.15 -17.13
CA PHE A 103 5.83 5.62 -17.19
C PHE A 103 6.63 6.27 -16.06
N GLY A 104 6.73 5.63 -14.90
CA GLY A 104 7.64 6.07 -13.84
C GLY A 104 9.10 5.95 -14.28
N GLY A 105 9.46 4.83 -14.93
CA GLY A 105 10.81 4.61 -15.47
C GLY A 105 11.21 5.63 -16.55
N LEU A 106 10.24 6.06 -17.38
CA LEU A 106 10.44 7.08 -18.40
C LEU A 106 10.70 8.50 -17.86
N LYS A 107 10.31 8.78 -16.60
CA LYS A 107 10.50 10.09 -15.95
C LYS A 107 11.80 10.17 -15.14
N LEU A 108 12.54 9.08 -15.03
CA LEU A 108 13.89 9.08 -14.50
C LEU A 108 14.82 9.52 -15.62
N GLU A 109 15.27 10.78 -15.59
CA GLU A 109 16.33 11.21 -16.50
C GLU A 109 17.57 10.33 -16.28
N PRO A 110 18.20 9.82 -17.35
CA PRO A 110 19.46 9.13 -17.24
C PRO A 110 20.50 10.14 -16.73
N LYS A 111 21.29 9.71 -15.74
CA LYS A 111 22.42 10.48 -15.24
C LYS A 111 23.57 10.48 -16.23
#